data_AF-A0A7I8D980-F1
#
_entry.id   AF-A0A7I8D980-F1
#
_cell.length_a   1.000
_cell.length_b   1.000
_cell.length_c   1.000
_cell.angle_alpha   90.00
_cell.angle_beta   90.00
_cell.angle_gamma   90.00
#
_symmetry.space_group_name_H-M   'P 1'
#
loop_
_entity.id
_entity.type
_entity.pdbx_description
1 polymer ?
#
loop_
_entity_poly.entity_id
_entity_poly.type
_entity_poly.pdbx_seq_one_letter_code
_entity_poly.pdbx_strand_id
1 'polypeptide(L)'
;MSNEEMLAASALKSIARNVQIKEYIQNSTELYPLLLRAAKRFVTGETRRDGIAKALDLTKKGYFFSLEYIGENTRIAEECMRAKNEFLELMKETDTHLAGTTISLDLSHIGMSVDSGIQLLSAPCRRR
;
A
#
# COMPACT_ATOMS: atom_id res chain seq x y z
N MET A 1 -20.62 17.51 8.11
CA MET A 1 -20.50 17.22 6.67
C MET A 1 -21.75 17.73 5.98
N SER A 2 -21.61 18.37 4.81
CA SER A 2 -22.74 18.77 3.98
C SER A 2 -23.45 17.55 3.38
N ASN A 3 -24.68 17.72 2.90
CA ASN A 3 -25.41 16.66 2.20
C ASN A 3 -24.63 16.19 0.95
N GLU A 4 -23.98 17.10 0.24
CA GLU A 4 -23.16 16.80 -0.93
C GLU A 4 -21.94 15.95 -0.58
N GLU A 5 -21.25 16.26 0.53
CA GLU A 5 -20.11 15.47 1.01
C GLU A 5 -20.52 14.04 1.37
N MET A 6 -21.70 13.86 1.99
CA MET A 6 -22.21 12.53 2.33
C MET A 6 -22.57 11.73 1.08
N LEU A 7 -23.21 12.36 0.08
CA LEU A 7 -23.52 11.73 -1.19
C LEU A 7 -22.25 11.30 -1.93
N ALA A 8 -21.25 12.18 -2.01
CA ALA A 8 -19.96 11.88 -2.61
C ALA A 8 -19.25 10.72 -1.89
N ALA A 9 -19.20 10.74 -0.56
CA ALA A 9 -18.60 9.67 0.22
C ALA A 9 -19.32 8.33 0.03
N SER A 10 -20.66 8.33 -0.05
CA SER A 10 -21.46 7.14 -0.32
C SER A 10 -21.19 6.57 -1.72
N ALA A 11 -21.12 7.44 -2.74
CA ALA A 11 -20.79 7.06 -4.10
C ALA A 11 -19.39 6.44 -4.20
N LEU A 12 -18.37 7.07 -3.60
CA LEU A 12 -17.01 6.53 -3.56
C LEU A 12 -16.94 5.17 -2.86
N LYS A 13 -17.67 4.99 -1.76
CA LYS A 13 -17.78 3.68 -1.07
C LYS A 13 -18.42 2.62 -1.95
N SER A 14 -19.48 2.97 -2.68
CA SER A 14 -20.16 2.06 -3.60
C SER A 14 -19.23 1.62 -4.73
N ILE A 15 -18.53 2.58 -5.34
CA ILE A 15 -17.49 2.36 -6.37
C ILE A 15 -16.41 1.42 -5.85
N ALA A 16 -15.84 1.68 -4.67
CA ALA A 16 -14.73 0.91 -4.13
C ALA A 16 -15.06 -0.58 -3.90
N ARG A 17 -16.34 -0.89 -3.66
CA ARG A 17 -16.85 -2.26 -3.43
C ARG A 17 -17.28 -2.99 -4.69
N ASN A 18 -17.35 -2.31 -5.84
CA ASN A 18 -17.76 -2.90 -7.11
C ASN A 18 -16.55 -3.02 -8.05
N VAL A 19 -16.11 -4.25 -8.28
CA VAL A 19 -14.93 -4.56 -9.11
C VAL A 19 -15.07 -4.03 -10.54
N GLN A 20 -16.25 -4.16 -11.14
CA GLN A 20 -16.50 -3.74 -12.53
C GLN A 20 -16.40 -2.21 -12.68
N ILE A 21 -16.93 -1.46 -11.71
CA ILE A 21 -16.85 0.00 -11.72
C ILE A 21 -15.41 0.45 -11.43
N LYS A 22 -14.70 -0.24 -10.54
CA LYS A 22 -13.28 0.03 -10.26
C LYS A 22 -12.44 -0.13 -11.53
N GLU A 23 -12.61 -1.23 -12.26
CA GLU A 23 -11.94 -1.48 -13.54
C GLU A 23 -12.29 -0.41 -14.59
N TYR A 24 -13.57 -0.05 -14.72
CA TYR A 24 -13.99 1.02 -15.62
C TYR A 24 -13.31 2.35 -15.30
N ILE A 25 -13.28 2.74 -14.03
CA ILE A 25 -12.63 3.98 -13.59
C ILE A 25 -11.14 3.93 -13.85
N GLN A 26 -10.45 2.83 -13.53
CA GLN A 26 -9.01 2.67 -13.74
C GLN A 26 -8.60 2.80 -15.21
N ASN A 27 -9.48 2.39 -16.14
CA ASN A 27 -9.26 2.50 -17.57
C ASN A 27 -9.80 3.80 -18.18
N SER A 28 -10.44 4.66 -17.39
CA SER A 28 -10.99 5.95 -17.85
C SER A 28 -9.89 7.01 -17.93
N THR A 29 -9.72 7.62 -19.10
CA THR A 29 -8.79 8.72 -19.33
C THR A 29 -9.16 10.01 -18.59
N GLU A 30 -10.42 10.17 -18.20
CA GLU A 30 -10.92 11.37 -17.53
C GLU A 30 -11.05 11.17 -16.01
N LEU A 31 -11.64 10.05 -15.59
CA LEU A 31 -11.96 9.83 -14.18
C LEU A 31 -10.73 9.42 -13.37
N TYR A 32 -9.86 8.57 -13.93
CA TYR A 32 -8.71 8.06 -13.20
C TYR A 32 -7.74 9.18 -12.77
N PRO A 33 -7.31 10.10 -13.67
CA PRO A 33 -6.38 11.16 -13.26
C PRO A 33 -6.96 12.10 -12.19
N LEU A 34 -8.27 12.38 -12.26
CA LEU A 34 -8.97 13.23 -11.29
C LEU A 34 -8.96 12.59 -9.90
N LEU A 35 -9.37 11.32 -9.82
CA LEU A 35 -9.42 10.59 -8.55
C LEU A 35 -8.01 10.29 -8.00
N LEU A 36 -7.06 9.97 -8.88
CA LEU A 36 -5.66 9.75 -8.51
C LEU A 36 -5.04 11.02 -7.91
N ARG A 37 -5.31 12.20 -8.47
CA ARG A 37 -4.84 13.47 -7.92
C ARG A 37 -5.34 13.71 -6.49
N ALA A 38 -6.59 13.34 -6.19
CA ALA A 38 -7.11 13.41 -4.84
C ALA A 38 -6.45 12.37 -3.92
N ALA A 39 -6.27 11.13 -4.41
CA ALA A 39 -5.65 10.04 -3.67
C ALA A 39 -4.18 10.31 -3.31
N LYS A 40 -3.41 11.00 -4.18
CA LYS A 40 -1.99 11.38 -3.94
C LYS A 40 -1.76 12.29 -2.73
N ARG A 41 -2.83 12.79 -2.08
CA ARG A 41 -2.73 13.43 -0.76
C ARG A 41 -2.45 12.42 0.36
N PHE A 42 -2.87 11.17 0.18
CA PHE A 42 -2.86 10.11 1.20
C PHE A 42 -1.88 8.98 0.86
N VAL A 43 -1.48 8.83 -0.40
CA VAL A 43 -0.48 7.85 -0.84
C VAL A 43 0.76 8.54 -1.39
N THR A 44 1.92 7.94 -1.14
CA THR A 44 3.22 8.47 -1.58
C THR A 44 3.47 8.27 -3.07
N GLY A 45 2.90 7.22 -3.65
CA GLY A 45 2.97 6.87 -5.06
C GLY A 45 2.52 5.44 -5.30
N GLU A 46 2.88 4.91 -6.46
CA GLU A 46 2.48 3.55 -6.90
C GLU A 46 3.68 2.59 -6.89
N THR A 47 4.89 3.11 -6.76
CA THR A 47 6.12 2.33 -6.76
C THR A 47 6.88 2.48 -5.45
N ARG A 48 7.70 1.47 -5.13
CA ARG A 48 8.65 1.54 -4.01
C ARG A 48 9.55 2.76 -4.06
N ARG A 49 10.00 3.15 -5.27
CA ARG A 49 10.86 4.33 -5.47
C ARG A 49 10.16 5.62 -5.05
N ASP A 50 8.86 5.75 -5.31
CA ASP A 50 8.07 6.91 -4.87
C ASP A 50 8.01 6.99 -3.34
N GLY A 51 7.80 5.85 -2.68
CA GLY A 51 7.81 5.74 -1.22
C GLY A 51 9.15 6.14 -0.61
N ILE A 52 10.24 5.63 -1.16
CA ILE A 52 11.61 5.93 -0.68
C ILE A 52 11.98 7.39 -0.93
N ALA A 53 11.67 7.94 -2.10
CA ALA A 53 11.91 9.35 -2.41
C ALA A 53 11.18 10.25 -1.39
N LYS A 54 9.94 9.90 -1.04
CA LYS A 54 9.18 10.66 -0.03
C LYS A 54 9.73 10.49 1.38
N ALA A 55 10.16 9.28 1.76
CA ALA A 55 10.82 9.02 3.04
C ALA A 55 12.12 9.82 3.20
N LEU A 56 12.94 9.93 2.14
CA LEU A 56 14.14 10.77 2.14
C LEU A 56 13.80 12.26 2.33
N ASP A 57 12.75 12.77 1.68
CA ASP A 57 12.26 14.14 1.90
C ASP A 57 11.81 14.38 3.36
N LEU A 58 11.08 13.42 3.94
CA LEU A 58 10.63 13.51 5.34
C LEU A 58 11.79 13.42 6.34
N THR A 59 12.79 12.56 6.05
CA THR A 59 14.01 12.44 6.85
C THR A 59 14.78 13.76 6.88
N LYS A 60 14.97 14.40 5.72
CA LYS A 60 15.64 15.71 5.62
C LYS A 60 14.93 16.81 6.41
N LYS A 61 13.61 16.67 6.59
CA LYS A 61 12.78 17.58 7.39
C LYS A 61 12.75 17.24 8.88
N GLY A 62 13.41 16.15 9.30
CA GLY A 62 13.45 15.71 10.69
C GLY A 62 12.19 15.00 11.19
N TYR A 63 11.33 14.52 10.27
CA TYR A 63 10.14 13.76 10.64
C TYR A 63 10.43 12.28 10.82
N PHE A 64 9.75 11.66 11.79
CA PHE A 64 9.59 10.22 11.85
C PHE A 64 8.45 9.78 10.93
N PHE A 65 8.59 8.61 10.32
CA PHE A 65 7.59 8.03 9.42
C PHE A 65 7.65 6.50 9.47
N SER A 66 6.57 5.88 9.02
CA SER A 66 6.54 4.47 8.64
C SER A 66 6.27 4.34 7.14
N LEU A 67 6.81 3.29 6.53
CA LEU A 67 6.50 2.91 5.16
C LEU A 67 5.58 1.69 5.15
N GLU A 68 4.58 1.73 4.28
CA GLU A 68 3.60 0.67 4.12
C GLU A 68 3.44 0.34 2.63
N TYR A 69 3.49 -0.95 2.30
CA TYR A 69 3.14 -1.44 0.97
C TYR A 69 1.65 -1.83 0.97
N ILE A 70 0.84 -0.99 0.32
CA ILE A 70 -0.61 -1.12 0.27
C ILE A 70 -1.00 -1.94 -0.96
N GLY A 71 -1.84 -2.95 -0.76
CA GLY A 71 -2.42 -3.75 -1.85
C GLY A 71 -3.77 -4.30 -1.44
N GLU A 72 -4.54 -4.76 -2.42
CA GLU A 72 -5.89 -5.28 -2.22
C GLU A 72 -5.98 -6.73 -2.72
N ASN A 73 -6.86 -7.52 -2.11
CA ASN A 73 -7.38 -8.79 -2.64
C ASN A 73 -6.32 -9.86 -2.97
N THR A 74 -5.38 -10.11 -2.06
CA THR A 74 -4.47 -11.26 -2.14
C THR A 74 -5.26 -12.56 -1.95
N ARG A 75 -5.78 -13.11 -3.03
CA ARG A 75 -6.70 -14.26 -3.01
C ARG A 75 -6.04 -15.54 -3.50
N ILE A 76 -4.90 -15.42 -4.18
CA ILE A 76 -4.11 -16.54 -4.68
C ILE A 76 -2.70 -16.50 -4.09
N ALA A 77 -2.10 -17.69 -3.88
CA ALA A 77 -0.79 -17.82 -3.24
C ALA A 77 0.32 -17.02 -3.95
N GLU A 78 0.24 -16.87 -5.26
CA GLU A 78 1.18 -16.08 -6.05
C GLU A 78 1.17 -14.60 -5.69
N GLU A 79 -0.01 -14.02 -5.40
CA GLU A 79 -0.12 -12.65 -4.92
C GLU A 79 0.48 -12.49 -3.52
N CYS A 80 0.27 -13.47 -2.63
CA CYS A 80 0.88 -13.45 -1.30
C CYS A 80 2.41 -13.44 -1.40
N MET A 81 2.95 -14.28 -2.28
CA MET A 81 4.39 -14.38 -2.51
C MET A 81 4.97 -13.11 -3.13
N ARG A 82 4.24 -12.47 -4.06
CA ARG A 82 4.62 -11.16 -4.62
C ARG A 82 4.65 -10.08 -3.54
N ALA A 83 3.61 -9.98 -2.72
CA ALA A 83 3.56 -9.02 -1.62
C ALA A 83 4.69 -9.24 -0.61
N LYS A 84 4.94 -10.50 -0.22
CA LYS A 84 6.07 -10.87 0.65
C LYS A 84 7.41 -10.42 0.07
N ASN A 85 7.67 -10.72 -1.20
CA ASN A 85 8.92 -10.35 -1.85
C ASN A 85 9.07 -8.83 -1.93
N GLU A 86 7.99 -8.10 -2.17
CA GLU A 86 8.00 -6.64 -2.16
C GLU A 86 8.37 -6.07 -0.78
N PHE A 87 7.85 -6.63 0.31
CA PHE A 87 8.27 -6.25 1.67
C PHE A 87 9.76 -6.53 1.92
N LEU A 88 10.28 -7.67 1.46
CA LEU A 88 11.70 -8.01 1.62
C LEU A 88 12.60 -7.03 0.85
N GLU A 89 12.22 -6.66 -0.36
CA GLU A 89 12.96 -5.67 -1.15
C GLU A 89 12.86 -4.27 -0.53
N LEU A 90 11.69 -3.88 -0.02
CA LEU A 90 11.52 -2.63 0.75
C LEU A 90 12.44 -2.58 1.97
N MET A 91 12.51 -3.67 2.75
CA MET A 91 13.42 -3.74 3.90
C MET A 91 14.87 -3.54 3.50
N LYS A 92 15.35 -4.22 2.45
CA LYS A 92 16.73 -4.07 1.94
C LYS A 92 17.03 -2.63 1.50
N GLU A 93 16.11 -2.01 0.78
CA GLU A 93 16.32 -0.66 0.24
C GLU A 93 16.23 0.41 1.35
N THR A 94 15.41 0.19 2.38
CA THR A 94 15.37 1.09 3.55
C THR A 94 16.60 0.94 4.45
N ASP A 95 17.16 -0.27 4.62
CA ASP A 95 18.35 -0.47 5.46
C ASP A 95 19.58 0.27 4.89
N THR A 96 19.68 0.35 3.57
CA THR A 96 20.79 1.03 2.87
C THR A 96 20.70 2.56 2.92
N HIS A 97 19.50 3.14 2.96
CA HIS A 97 19.31 4.59 2.78
C HIS A 97 18.61 5.32 3.93
N LEU A 98 17.92 4.59 4.81
CA LEU A 98 16.94 5.10 5.77
C LEU A 98 16.97 4.29 7.08
N ALA A 99 18.16 4.02 7.61
CA ALA A 99 18.37 3.21 8.81
C ALA A 99 17.48 3.69 9.97
N GLY A 100 16.75 2.75 10.59
CA GLY A 100 15.80 3.03 11.68
C GLY A 100 14.37 3.32 11.22
N THR A 101 14.07 3.23 9.92
CA THR A 101 12.69 3.32 9.42
C THR A 101 11.84 2.15 9.91
N THR A 102 10.61 2.45 10.32
CA THR A 102 9.61 1.42 10.61
C THR A 102 8.87 1.03 9.32
N ILE A 103 8.76 -0.27 9.05
CA ILE A 103 7.93 -0.81 7.98
C ILE A 103 6.69 -1.44 8.61
N SER A 104 5.53 -0.99 8.18
CA SER A 104 4.23 -1.52 8.57
C SER A 104 3.75 -2.53 7.53
N LEU A 105 3.24 -3.66 7.99
CA LEU A 105 2.70 -4.72 7.14
C LEU A 105 1.36 -5.19 7.67
N ASP A 106 0.42 -5.47 6.77
CA ASP A 106 -0.82 -6.16 7.08
C ASP A 106 -0.64 -7.66 6.80
N LEU A 107 -0.85 -8.48 7.83
CA LEU A 107 -0.70 -9.93 7.69
C LEU A 107 -1.77 -10.56 6.78
N SER A 108 -2.94 -9.92 6.62
CA SER A 108 -3.95 -10.34 5.65
C SER A 108 -3.48 -10.17 4.20
N HIS A 109 -2.63 -9.16 3.94
CA HIS A 109 -2.03 -8.87 2.64
C HIS A 109 -0.98 -9.91 2.22
N ILE A 110 -0.40 -10.66 3.17
CA ILE A 110 0.58 -11.73 2.89
C ILE A 110 0.01 -13.15 3.13
N GLY A 111 -1.31 -13.30 3.19
CA GLY A 111 -1.95 -14.61 3.08
C GLY A 111 -2.43 -15.24 4.38
N MET A 112 -2.65 -14.51 5.47
CA MET A 112 -3.30 -15.10 6.67
C MET A 112 -4.70 -15.68 6.42
N SER A 113 -5.37 -15.29 5.32
CA SER A 113 -6.68 -15.83 4.93
C SER A 113 -6.60 -16.96 3.90
N VAL A 114 -5.40 -17.26 3.39
CA VAL A 114 -5.15 -18.41 2.52
C VAL A 114 -4.65 -19.53 3.42
N ASP A 115 -5.22 -20.72 3.27
CA ASP A 115 -5.11 -21.89 4.16
C ASP A 115 -3.77 -22.03 4.91
N SER A 116 -3.87 -22.51 6.15
CA SER A 116 -2.88 -22.70 7.22
C SER A 116 -1.50 -23.32 6.86
N GLY A 117 -1.30 -23.71 5.59
CA GLY A 117 -0.05 -24.22 5.03
C GLY A 117 0.87 -23.17 4.38
N ILE A 118 0.45 -21.91 4.19
CA ILE A 118 1.41 -20.83 3.86
C ILE A 118 2.12 -20.41 5.14
N GLN A 119 3.09 -21.25 5.49
CA GLN A 119 3.96 -21.09 6.63
C GLN A 119 4.72 -19.76 6.49
N LEU A 120 4.60 -18.88 7.48
CA LEU A 120 5.48 -17.73 7.69
C LEU A 120 6.93 -18.24 7.82
N LEU A 121 7.58 -18.51 6.69
CA LEU A 121 8.96 -18.98 6.65
C LEU A 121 9.90 -17.78 6.48
N SER A 122 10.66 -17.58 7.55
CA SER A 122 11.96 -16.91 7.62
C SER A 122 12.00 -15.39 7.42
N ALA A 123 11.74 -14.65 8.49
CA ALA A 123 12.49 -13.42 8.77
C ALA A 123 13.14 -13.58 10.16
N PRO A 124 14.46 -13.82 10.28
CA PRO A 124 15.14 -13.78 11.56
C PRO A 124 15.21 -12.31 12.00
N CYS A 125 14.17 -11.85 12.69
CA CYS A 125 14.20 -10.60 13.41
C CYS A 125 15.13 -10.78 14.62
N ARG A 126 16.43 -10.54 14.44
CA ARG A 126 17.37 -10.42 15.55
C ARG A 126 16.97 -9.18 16.35
N ARG A 127 16.34 -9.41 17.50
CA ARG A 127 16.25 -8.40 18.56
C ARG A 127 17.68 -8.04 18.98
N ARG A 128 18.02 -6.75 18.92
CA ARG A 128 19.04 -6.20 19.81
C ARG A 128 18.43 -6.00 21.19
#